data_AF-A0A6P2DJI7-F1
#
_entry.id   AF-A0A6P2DJI7-F1
#
_cell.length_a   1.000
_cell.length_b   1.000
_cell.length_c   1.000
_cell.angle_alpha   90.00
_cell.angle_beta   90.00
_cell.angle_gamma   90.00
#
_symmetry.space_group_name_H-M   'P 1'
#
loop_
_entity.id
_entity.type
_entity.pdbx_description
1 polymer ?
#
loop_
_entity_poly.entity_id
_entity_poly.type
_entity_poly.pdbx_seq_one_letter_code
_entity_poly.pdbx_strand_id
1 'polypeptide(L)' 'MLYQTIVLELLQARSGLHTYLRRSRKLLAETERYATDLRTAHLSGKDRGLDSSAALEVALAELEARLDREATRHESPDEP' A
#
# COMPACT_ATOMS: atom_id res chain seq x y z
N MET A 1 11.63 -1.53 7.70
CA MET A 1 10.92 -2.54 8.50
C MET A 1 9.49 -2.12 8.81
N LEU A 2 9.19 -1.17 9.70
CA LEU A 2 7.80 -0.80 10.04
C LEU A 2 6.89 -0.55 8.82
N TYR A 3 7.31 0.31 7.88
CA TYR A 3 6.52 0.59 6.68
C TYR A 3 6.29 -0.64 5.78
N GLN A 4 7.26 -1.56 5.71
CA GLN A 4 7.11 -2.79 4.91
C GLN A 4 6.13 -3.76 5.57
N THR A 5 6.13 -3.85 6.90
CA THR A 5 5.17 -4.67 7.65
C THR A 5 3.75 -4.15 7.45
N ILE A 6 3.53 -2.85 7.63
CA ILE A 6 2.23 -2.20 7.40
C ILE A 6 1.74 -2.48 5.97
N VAL A 7 2.59 -2.23 4.97
CA VAL A 7 2.24 -2.46 3.56
C VAL A 7 1.89 -3.92 3.30
N LEU A 8 2.65 -4.86 3.86
CA LEU A 8 2.39 -6.27 3.67
C LEU A 8 1.02 -6.67 4.26
N GLU A 9 0.67 -6.15 5.44
CA GLU A 9 -0.65 -6.37 6.05
C GLU A 9 -1.78 -5.76 5.19
N LEU A 10 -1.59 -4.54 4.67
CA LEU A 10 -2.54 -3.89 3.77
C LEU A 10 -2.75 -4.68 2.47
N LEU A 11 -1.69 -5.26 1.92
CA LEU A 11 -1.77 -6.14 0.75
C LEU A 11 -2.48 -7.44 1.11
N GLN A 12 -2.15 -8.08 2.24
CA GLN A 12 -2.80 -9.32 2.68
C GLN A 12 -4.30 -9.17 2.91
N ALA A 13 -4.74 -8.01 3.41
CA ALA A 13 -6.16 -7.67 3.54
C ALA A 13 -6.89 -7.61 2.17
N ARG A 14 -6.14 -7.40 1.08
CA ARG A 14 -6.64 -7.35 -0.32
C ARG A 14 -6.20 -8.60 -1.07
N SER A 15 -6.87 -9.71 -0.76
CA SER A 15 -6.48 -11.06 -1.20
C SER A 15 -6.28 -11.21 -2.72
N GLY A 16 -7.10 -10.53 -3.54
CA GLY A 16 -6.96 -10.51 -5.00
C GLY A 16 -5.65 -9.88 -5.46
N LEU A 17 -5.38 -8.65 -5.02
CA LEU A 17 -4.15 -7.93 -5.33
C LEU A 17 -2.91 -8.67 -4.83
N HIS A 18 -2.93 -9.14 -3.58
CA HIS A 18 -1.80 -9.91 -3.02
C HIS A 18 -1.54 -11.20 -3.79
N THR A 19 -2.59 -11.92 -4.19
CA THR A 19 -2.46 -13.14 -5.00
C THR A 19 -1.89 -12.82 -6.38
N TYR A 20 -2.36 -11.77 -7.03
CA TYR A 20 -1.85 -11.29 -8.31
C TYR A 20 -0.36 -10.95 -8.23
N LEU A 21 0.05 -10.16 -7.24
CA LEU A 21 1.45 -9.77 -7.04
C LEU A 21 2.34 -10.97 -6.73
N ARG A 22 1.84 -11.94 -5.96
CA ARG A 22 2.57 -13.18 -5.66
C ARG A 22 2.75 -14.05 -6.91
N ARG A 23 1.69 -14.28 -7.69
CA ARG A 23 1.74 -15.05 -8.95
C ARG A 23 2.65 -14.38 -9.97
N SER A 24 2.64 -13.05 -10.01
CA SER A 24 3.50 -12.25 -10.89
C SER A 24 4.95 -12.13 -10.40
N ARG A 25 5.31 -12.73 -9.26
CA ARG A 25 6.63 -12.59 -8.60
C ARG A 25 7.04 -11.14 -8.33
N LYS A 26 6.06 -10.25 -8.19
CA LYS A 26 6.24 -8.82 -7.94
C LYS A 26 6.01 -8.43 -6.48
N LEU A 27 5.51 -9.35 -5.65
CA LEU A 27 5.13 -9.06 -4.27
C LEU A 27 6.22 -8.31 -3.49
N LEU A 28 7.46 -8.84 -3.46
CA LEU A 28 8.55 -8.20 -2.71
C LEU A 28 8.86 -6.79 -3.24
N ALA A 29 9.04 -6.64 -4.55
CA ALA A 29 9.39 -5.37 -5.18
C ALA A 29 8.28 -4.32 -4.99
N GLU A 30 7.01 -4.71 -5.12
CA GLU A 30 5.89 -3.81 -4.90
C GLU A 30 5.71 -3.47 -3.41
N THR A 31 5.90 -4.43 -2.49
CA THR A 31 5.92 -4.14 -1.05
C THR A 31 6.99 -3.11 -0.69
N GLU A 32 8.20 -3.23 -1.25
CA GLU A 32 9.27 -2.24 -1.06
C GLU A 32 8.92 -0.87 -1.64
N ARG A 33 8.30 -0.86 -2.82
CA ARG A 33 7.83 0.37 -3.48
C ARG A 33 6.76 1.08 -2.65
N TYR A 34 5.67 0.41 -2.29
CA TYR A 34 4.62 1.01 -1.46
C TYR A 34 5.16 1.45 -0.09
N ALA A 35 6.13 0.72 0.49
CA ALA A 35 6.74 1.11 1.76
C ALA A 35 7.57 2.39 1.63
N THR A 36 8.25 2.56 0.51
CA THR A 36 9.00 3.79 0.18
C THR A 36 8.04 4.96 -0.05
N ASP A 37 6.95 4.72 -0.78
CA ASP A 37 5.91 5.72 -1.02
C ASP A 37 5.26 6.17 0.30
N LEU A 38 4.86 5.22 1.16
CA LEU A 38 4.29 5.49 2.48
C LEU A 38 5.24 6.31 3.36
N ARG A 39 6.52 5.92 3.40
CA ARG A 39 7.53 6.67 4.14
C ARG A 39 7.68 8.10 3.61
N THR A 40 7.69 8.26 2.29
CA THR A 40 7.87 9.56 1.64
C THR A 40 6.68 10.49 1.93
N ALA A 41 5.46 9.97 1.84
CA ALA A 41 4.25 10.71 2.18
C ALA A 41 4.21 11.09 3.67
N HIS A 42 4.53 10.16 4.57
CA HIS A 42 4.61 10.43 6.00
C HIS A 42 5.64 11.52 6.33
N LEU A 43 6.85 11.45 5.78
CA LEU A 43 7.87 12.48 5.99
C LEU A 43 7.44 13.83 5.41
N SER A 44 6.81 13.84 4.23
CA SER A 44 6.29 15.07 3.63
C SER A 44 5.20 15.73 4.48
N GLY A 45 4.33 14.93 5.11
CA GLY A 45 3.32 15.42 6.05
C GLY A 45 3.96 16.08 7.28
N LYS A 46 5.01 15.46 7.83
CA LYS A 46 5.78 16.02 8.93
C LYS A 46 6.47 17.34 8.55
N ASP A 47 7.05 17.41 7.36
CA ASP A 47 7.68 18.63 6.85
C ASP A 47 6.67 19.77 6.66
N ARG A 48 5.39 19.44 6.46
CA ARG A 48 4.27 20.40 6.41
C ARG A 48 3.72 20.77 7.80
N GLY A 49 4.33 20.29 8.88
CA GLY A 49 3.97 20.65 10.25
C GLY A 49 2.88 19.77 10.88
N LEU A 50 2.49 18.66 10.24
CA LEU A 50 1.66 17.66 10.91
C LEU A 50 2.48 16.95 11.99
N ASP A 51 1.83 16.59 13.09
CA ASP A 51 2.43 15.66 14.04
C ASP A 51 2.64 14.28 13.39
N SER A 52 3.49 13.45 14.01
CA SER A 52 3.88 12.18 13.40
C SER A 52 2.73 11.18 13.25
N SER A 53 1.68 11.26 14.08
CA SER A 53 0.53 10.36 13.98
C SER A 53 -0.38 10.79 12.83
N ALA A 54 -0.75 12.07 12.81
CA ALA A 54 -1.58 12.67 11.78
C ALA A 54 -0.94 12.53 10.40
N ALA A 55 0.37 12.75 10.29
CA ALA A 55 1.09 12.58 9.04
C ALA A 55 1.10 11.12 8.55
N LEU A 56 1.18 10.15 9.47
CA LEU A 56 1.10 8.73 9.13
C LEU A 56 -0.32 8.33 8.71
N GLU A 57 -1.35 8.79 9.42
CA GLU A 57 -2.76 8.51 9.10
C GLU A 57 -3.13 9.02 7.70
N VAL A 58 -2.72 10.24 7.35
CA VAL A 58 -2.94 10.79 6.00
C VAL A 58 -2.23 9.95 4.94
N ALA A 59 -0.96 9.60 5.17
CA ALA A 59 -0.19 8.79 4.24
C ALA A 59 -0.77 7.37 4.06
N LEU A 60 -1.31 6.78 5.14
CA LEU A 60 -2.01 5.50 5.10
C LEU A 60 -3.29 5.59 4.27
N ALA A 61 -4.13 6.60 4.52
CA ALA A 61 -5.37 6.79 3.78
C ALA A 61 -5.12 6.97 2.27
N GLU A 62 -4.09 7.73 1.89
CA GLU A 62 -3.69 7.90 0.49
C GLU A 62 -3.23 6.59 -0.15
N LEU A 63 -2.44 5.79 0.59
CA LEU A 63 -1.97 4.50 0.12
C LEU A 63 -3.11 3.49 0.00
N GLU A 64 -4.00 3.41 0.97
CA GLU A 64 -5.18 2.53 0.95
C GLU A 64 -6.07 2.84 -0.26
N ALA A 65 -6.38 4.11 -0.49
CA ALA A 65 -7.15 4.54 -1.66
C ALA A 65 -6.46 4.19 -3.00
N ARG A 66 -5.13 4.08 -3.03
CA ARG A 66 -4.39 3.60 -4.20
C ARG A 66 -4.49 2.07 -4.34
N LEU A 67 -4.28 1.35 -3.25
CA LEU A 67 -4.35 -0.11 -3.23
C LEU A 67 -5.75 -0.61 -3.56
N ASP A 68 -6.80 0.07 -3.13
CA ASP A 68 -8.19 -0.28 -3.46
C ASP A 68 -8.46 -0.16 -4.97
N ARG A 69 -7.99 0.93 -5.59
CA ARG A 69 -8.09 1.13 -7.05
C ARG A 69 -7.35 0.04 -7.82
N GLU A 70 -6.17 -0.36 -7.33
CA GLU A 70 -5.40 -1.44 -7.94
C GLU A 70 -6.06 -2.81 -7.71
N ALA A 71 -6.60 -3.06 -6.52
CA ALA A 71 -7.34 -4.28 -6.20
C ALA A 71 -8.56 -4.42 -7.12
N THR A 72 -9.38 -3.37 -7.30
CA THR A 72 -10.52 -3.40 -8.22
C THR A 72 -10.11 -3.70 -9.67
N ARG A 73 -8.95 -3.18 -10.13
CA ARG A 73 -8.41 -3.50 -11.47
C ARG A 73 -8.05 -4.98 -11.62
N HIS A 74 -7.64 -5.62 -10.54
CA HIS A 74 -7.21 -7.03 -10.53
C HIS A 74 -8.29 -7.99 -10.01
N GLU A 75 -9.44 -7.48 -9.58
CA GLU A 75 -10.64 -8.23 -9.17
C GLU A 75 -11.67 -8.43 -10.30
N SER A 76 -11.44 -7.92 -11.51
CA SER A 76 -12.32 -8.23 -12.64
C SER A 76 -12.24 -9.72 -13.03
N PRO A 77 -13.39 -10.36 -13.29
CA PRO A 77 -13.60 -11.76 -12.97
C PRO A 77 -13.05 -12.69 -14.07
N ASP A 78 -12.46 -13.81 -13.64
CA ASP A 78 -12.58 -15.05 -14.40
C ASP A 78 -14.09 -15.32 -14.53
N GLU A 79 -14.65 -14.99 -15.69
CA GLU A 79 -15.99 -15.35 -16.12
C GLU A 79 -16.00 -16.87 -16.40
N PRO A 80 -16.86 -17.68 -15.75
CA PRO A 80 -17.03 -19.09 -16.08
C PRO A 80 -17.79 -19.30 -17.41
#